data_AF-A0A2E4ME69-F1
#
_entry.id   AF-A0A2E4ME69-F1
#
_cell.length_a   1.000
_cell.length_b   1.000
_cell.length_c   1.000
_cell.angle_alpha   90.00
_cell.angle_beta   90.00
_cell.angle_gamma   90.00
#
_symmetry.space_group_name_H-M   'P 1'
#
loop_
_entity.id
_entity.type
_entity.pdbx_description
1 polymer ?
#
loop_
_entity_poly.entity_id
_entity_poly.type
_entity_poly.pdbx_seq_one_letter_code
_entity_poly.pdbx_strand_id
1 'polypeptide(L)'
;MKKPYLYIILILLFNNYLIFAESKNIIENIPHYVWDSDSSNIGHTEIWFQDWTDYTRLFIKSVKDSSTIEKHPYAKTDFQKTYLNAKDYKNPNYIQLLGNINWTHPQNWSEGQNNDFEWLINRDQNWKYIDKKLTGSAKILNGKLYLQIKDYNNVIIDIVSQYRKYK
;
A
#
# COMPACT_ATOMS: atom_id res chain seq x y z
N MET A 1 25.91 -28.78 53.91
CA MET A 1 24.72 -29.29 53.18
C MET A 1 24.16 -28.18 52.30
N LYS A 2 24.34 -28.27 50.98
CA LYS A 2 23.78 -27.29 50.04
C LYS A 2 22.26 -27.55 49.93
N LYS A 3 21.42 -26.53 50.14
CA LYS A 3 19.95 -26.66 50.16
C LYS A 3 19.42 -26.82 48.72
N PRO A 4 19.00 -28.02 48.29
CA PRO A 4 18.58 -28.26 46.90
C PRO A 4 17.29 -27.51 46.53
N TYR A 5 16.50 -27.13 47.53
CA TYR A 5 15.22 -26.43 47.36
C TYR A 5 15.37 -25.01 46.78
N LEU A 6 16.51 -24.35 46.99
CA LEU A 6 16.75 -23.00 46.45
C LEU A 6 16.85 -23.01 44.91
N TYR A 7 17.44 -24.05 44.34
CA TYR A 7 17.58 -24.20 42.89
C TYR A 7 16.25 -24.49 42.20
N ILE A 8 15.38 -25.26 42.84
CA ILE A 8 14.05 -25.59 42.30
C ILE A 8 13.16 -24.33 42.22
N ILE A 9 13.22 -23.47 43.24
CA ILE A 9 12.48 -22.20 43.25
C ILE A 9 12.99 -21.26 42.15
N LEU A 10 14.31 -21.20 41.94
CA LEU A 10 14.92 -20.39 40.88
C LEU A 10 14.51 -20.88 39.47
N ILE A 11 14.44 -22.18 39.25
CA ILE A 11 13.99 -22.77 37.97
C ILE A 11 12.50 -22.50 37.73
N LEU A 12 11.65 -22.56 38.75
CA LEU A 12 10.23 -22.24 38.64
C LEU A 12 9.98 -20.75 38.35
N LEU A 13 10.80 -19.86 38.92
CA LEU A 13 10.73 -18.43 38.62
C LEU A 13 11.19 -18.12 37.19
N PHE A 14 12.25 -18.78 36.70
CA PHE A 14 12.72 -18.58 35.32
C PHE A 14 11.74 -19.11 34.25
N ASN A 15 11.03 -20.21 34.51
CA ASN A 15 10.05 -20.73 33.56
C ASN A 15 8.81 -19.83 33.42
N ASN A 16 8.43 -19.09 34.45
CA ASN A 16 7.30 -18.13 34.35
C ASN A 16 7.66 -16.88 33.55
N TYR A 17 8.93 -16.47 33.51
CA TYR A 17 9.37 -15.33 32.69
C TYR A 17 9.38 -15.64 31.18
N LEU A 18 9.57 -16.91 30.78
CA LEU A 18 9.61 -17.30 29.36
C LEU A 18 8.22 -17.39 28.71
N ILE A 19 7.15 -17.51 29.50
CA ILE A 19 5.77 -17.61 28.98
C ILE A 19 5.19 -16.23 28.63
N PHE A 20 5.74 -15.15 29.18
CA PHE A 20 5.31 -13.77 28.89
C PHE A 20 6.01 -13.10 27.69
N ALA A 21 6.75 -13.87 26.89
CA ALA A 21 7.16 -13.46 25.56
C ALA A 21 6.12 -13.89 24.51
N GLU A 22 4.84 -13.75 24.84
CA GLU A 22 3.80 -13.77 23.82
C GLU A 22 4.05 -12.55 22.92
N SER A 23 4.31 -12.81 21.64
CA SER A 23 4.58 -11.78 20.65
C SER A 23 3.49 -10.73 20.74
N LYS A 24 3.83 -9.51 21.17
CA LYS A 24 3.11 -8.33 20.71
C LYS A 24 3.20 -8.38 19.19
N ASN A 25 2.21 -9.01 18.55
CA ASN A 25 1.90 -8.66 17.17
C ASN A 25 1.72 -7.16 17.22
N ILE A 26 2.66 -6.43 16.63
CA ILE A 26 2.67 -4.98 16.65
C ILE A 26 1.54 -4.57 15.71
N ILE A 27 0.34 -4.55 16.27
CA ILE A 27 -0.94 -4.19 15.65
C ILE A 27 -0.91 -2.73 15.16
N GLU A 28 0.05 -1.95 15.66
CA GLU A 28 0.29 -0.54 15.32
C GLU A 28 1.11 -0.35 14.04
N ASN A 29 1.73 -1.41 13.48
CA ASN A 29 2.61 -1.26 12.31
C ASN A 29 1.83 -1.18 11.00
N ILE A 30 2.27 -0.25 10.13
CA ILE A 30 1.73 -0.07 8.78
C ILE A 30 1.91 -1.36 7.96
N PRO A 31 0.89 -1.77 7.18
CA PRO A 31 1.06 -2.84 6.22
C PRO A 31 1.99 -2.39 5.08
N HIS A 32 3.25 -2.85 5.11
CA HIS A 32 4.27 -2.60 4.09
C HIS A 32 4.07 -3.40 2.79
N TYR A 33 2.81 -3.62 2.38
CA TYR A 33 2.45 -4.36 1.18
C TYR A 33 2.02 -3.42 0.05
N VAL A 34 2.16 -3.91 -1.18
CA VAL A 34 1.45 -3.34 -2.32
C VAL A 34 0.05 -3.94 -2.36
N TRP A 35 -0.95 -3.08 -2.51
CA TRP A 35 -2.36 -3.45 -2.53
C TRP A 35 -2.93 -3.18 -3.91
N ASP A 36 -3.48 -4.21 -4.53
CA ASP A 36 -4.10 -4.13 -5.85
C ASP A 36 -5.61 -3.99 -5.70
N SER A 37 -6.20 -3.02 -6.39
CA SER A 37 -7.63 -2.75 -6.31
C SER A 37 -8.45 -3.93 -6.82
N ASP A 38 -9.36 -4.42 -5.98
CA ASP A 38 -10.49 -5.25 -6.40
C ASP A 38 -11.63 -4.38 -6.93
N SER A 39 -11.84 -3.22 -6.30
CA SER A 39 -12.85 -2.23 -6.67
C SER A 39 -12.29 -0.83 -6.49
N SER A 40 -12.51 0.05 -7.45
CA SER A 40 -12.04 1.45 -7.39
C SER A 40 -12.91 2.34 -8.26
N ASN A 41 -13.23 3.54 -7.76
CA ASN A 41 -13.92 4.57 -8.52
C ASN A 41 -13.01 5.29 -9.56
N ILE A 42 -11.70 5.06 -9.54
CA ILE A 42 -10.72 5.70 -10.45
C ILE A 42 -10.06 4.73 -11.43
N GLY A 43 -10.48 3.46 -11.45
CA GLY A 43 -9.91 2.42 -12.30
C GLY A 43 -8.93 1.50 -11.58
N HIS A 44 -8.29 0.57 -12.31
CA HIS A 44 -7.35 -0.38 -11.71
C HIS A 44 -6.20 0.36 -11.03
N THR A 45 -6.02 0.14 -9.72
CA THR A 45 -5.17 0.96 -8.86
C THR A 45 -4.25 0.11 -7.98
N GLU A 46 -2.99 0.53 -7.91
CA GLU A 46 -1.98 0.04 -6.96
C GLU A 46 -1.84 1.06 -5.83
N ILE A 47 -1.90 0.58 -4.58
CA ILE A 47 -1.73 1.41 -3.38
C ILE A 47 -0.54 0.87 -2.59
N TRP A 48 0.29 1.78 -2.07
CA TRP A 48 1.40 1.40 -1.20
C TRP A 48 1.66 2.47 -0.14
N PHE A 49 1.70 2.02 1.12
CA PHE A 49 2.19 2.82 2.23
C PHE A 49 3.69 2.57 2.41
N GLN A 50 4.47 3.65 2.34
CA GLN A 50 5.92 3.62 2.54
C GLN A 50 6.23 4.31 3.86
N ASP A 51 6.68 3.53 4.83
CA ASP A 51 7.09 4.06 6.12
C ASP A 51 8.60 4.23 6.16
N TRP A 52 9.04 5.44 6.48
CA TRP A 52 10.43 5.81 6.67
C TRP A 52 10.64 6.20 8.14
N THR A 53 11.89 6.36 8.56
CA THR A 53 12.22 6.68 9.96
C THR A 53 11.52 7.94 10.49
N ASP A 54 11.31 8.92 9.61
CA ASP A 54 10.86 10.28 9.95
C ASP A 54 9.54 10.69 9.29
N TYR A 55 9.05 9.92 8.32
CA TYR A 55 7.75 10.19 7.69
C TYR A 55 7.15 8.95 7.06
N THR A 56 5.83 8.95 6.94
CA THR A 56 5.10 7.98 6.13
C THR A 56 4.63 8.63 4.83
N ARG A 57 4.58 7.86 3.75
CA ARG A 57 4.16 8.31 2.43
C ARG A 57 3.12 7.36 1.84
N LEU A 58 2.13 7.92 1.17
CA LEU A 58 1.13 7.18 0.41
C LEU A 58 1.40 7.37 -1.08
N PHE A 59 1.48 6.23 -1.77
CA PHE A 59 1.56 6.15 -3.23
C PHE A 59 0.30 5.51 -3.79
N ILE A 60 -0.34 6.20 -4.73
CA ILE A 60 -1.49 5.70 -5.49
C ILE A 60 -1.16 5.79 -6.97
N LYS A 61 -1.24 4.65 -7.67
CA LYS A 61 -1.06 4.58 -9.11
C LYS A 61 -2.27 3.92 -9.75
N SER A 62 -2.99 4.65 -10.58
CA SER A 62 -4.20 4.16 -11.24
C SER A 62 -4.05 4.16 -12.75
N VAL A 63 -4.66 3.20 -13.44
CA VAL A 63 -4.75 3.18 -14.91
C VAL A 63 -5.90 4.08 -15.33
N LYS A 64 -5.57 5.18 -16.03
CA LYS A 64 -6.56 6.15 -16.51
C LYS A 64 -7.14 5.72 -17.85
N ASP A 65 -6.25 5.49 -18.83
CA ASP A 65 -6.59 5.25 -20.23
C ASP A 65 -5.50 4.38 -20.89
N SER A 66 -5.65 4.10 -22.19
CA SER A 66 -4.56 3.55 -23.01
C SER A 66 -4.38 4.37 -24.28
N SER A 67 -3.15 4.75 -24.60
CA SER A 67 -2.80 5.29 -25.91
C SER A 67 -2.39 4.16 -26.85
N THR A 68 -2.73 4.26 -28.13
CA THR A 68 -2.24 3.31 -29.13
C THR A 68 -1.00 3.91 -29.78
N ILE A 69 0.12 3.19 -29.71
CA ILE A 69 1.34 3.56 -30.41
C ILE A 69 1.34 2.79 -31.71
N GLU A 70 1.18 3.52 -32.80
CA GLU A 70 1.25 2.95 -34.15
C GLU A 70 2.63 2.37 -34.39
N LYS A 71 2.68 1.23 -35.09
CA LYS A 71 3.93 0.66 -35.54
C LYS A 71 4.71 1.69 -36.38
N HIS A 72 6.03 1.68 -36.23
CA HIS A 72 6.87 2.61 -36.98
C HIS A 72 6.72 2.37 -38.51
N PRO A 73 6.71 3.41 -39.36
CA PRO A 73 6.53 3.28 -40.81
C PRO A 73 7.58 2.39 -41.49
N TYR A 74 8.77 2.30 -40.90
CA TYR A 74 9.88 1.45 -41.38
C TYR A 74 10.06 0.17 -40.57
N ALA A 75 9.10 -0.18 -39.72
CA ALA A 75 9.13 -1.46 -39.02
C ALA A 75 9.04 -2.58 -40.06
N LYS A 76 10.12 -3.34 -40.21
CA LYS A 76 10.20 -4.44 -41.17
C LYS A 76 9.07 -5.44 -40.94
N THR A 77 8.23 -5.62 -41.96
CA THR A 77 7.19 -6.65 -42.04
C THR A 77 7.54 -7.60 -43.18
N ASP A 78 8.63 -8.34 -43.00
CA ASP A 78 9.22 -9.26 -43.98
C ASP A 78 9.22 -10.72 -43.49
N PHE A 79 8.57 -11.02 -42.36
CA PHE A 79 8.50 -12.37 -41.82
C PHE A 79 7.35 -13.17 -42.44
N GLN A 80 7.66 -14.38 -42.94
CA GLN A 80 6.65 -15.37 -43.37
C GLN A 80 5.64 -15.74 -42.28
N LYS A 81 5.95 -15.43 -41.01
CA LYS A 81 5.10 -15.69 -39.85
C LYS A 81 4.49 -14.39 -39.32
N THR A 82 3.18 -14.25 -39.47
CA THR A 82 2.42 -13.03 -39.14
C THR A 82 2.53 -12.56 -37.69
N TYR A 83 2.86 -13.46 -36.75
CA TYR A 83 3.04 -13.12 -35.33
C TYR A 83 4.35 -12.37 -35.02
N LEU A 84 5.31 -12.38 -35.94
CA LEU A 84 6.58 -11.65 -35.82
C LEU A 84 6.52 -10.24 -36.42
N ASN A 85 5.41 -9.90 -37.09
CA ASN A 85 5.22 -8.58 -37.67
C ASN A 85 4.96 -7.55 -36.58
N ALA A 86 5.54 -6.35 -36.74
CA ALA A 86 5.24 -5.22 -35.88
C ALA A 86 3.74 -4.90 -35.92
N LYS A 87 3.16 -4.77 -34.73
CA LYS A 87 1.76 -4.39 -34.53
C LYS A 87 1.73 -3.15 -33.66
N ASP A 88 0.66 -2.39 -33.80
CA ASP A 88 0.36 -1.31 -32.87
C ASP A 88 0.23 -1.90 -31.48
N TYR A 89 0.79 -1.22 -30.49
CA TYR A 89 0.69 -1.67 -29.10
C TYR A 89 0.00 -0.60 -28.26
N LYS A 90 -0.83 -1.07 -27.33
CA LYS A 90 -1.51 -0.20 -26.37
C LYS A 90 -0.60 0.09 -25.20
N ASN A 91 -0.26 1.36 -25.01
CA ASN A 91 0.49 1.83 -23.86
C ASN A 91 -0.50 2.38 -22.82
N PRO A 92 -0.61 1.78 -21.62
CA PRO A 92 -1.45 2.31 -20.57
C PRO A 92 -0.94 3.67 -20.07
N ASN A 93 -1.85 4.63 -19.97
CA ASN A 93 -1.63 5.92 -19.33
C ASN A 93 -2.04 5.80 -17.86
N TYR A 94 -1.16 6.24 -16.97
CA TYR A 94 -1.39 6.15 -15.54
C TYR A 94 -1.73 7.52 -14.95
N ILE A 95 -2.38 7.55 -13.80
CA ILE A 95 -2.31 8.67 -12.87
C ILE A 95 -1.46 8.17 -11.71
N GLN A 96 -0.47 8.96 -11.30
CA GLN A 96 0.36 8.68 -10.13
C GLN A 96 0.25 9.86 -9.18
N LEU A 97 -0.09 9.58 -7.93
CA LEU A 97 -0.16 10.55 -6.85
C LEU A 97 0.75 10.06 -5.73
N LEU A 98 1.66 10.94 -5.31
CA LEU A 98 2.60 10.68 -4.24
C LEU A 98 2.53 11.84 -3.23
N GLY A 99 2.49 11.50 -1.95
CA GLY A 99 2.46 12.50 -0.90
C GLY A 99 2.71 11.93 0.48
N ASN A 100 3.24 12.78 1.36
CA ASN A 100 3.46 12.42 2.76
C ASN A 100 2.12 12.39 3.50
N ILE A 101 1.97 11.46 4.44
CA ILE A 101 0.80 11.37 5.29
C ILE A 101 1.14 11.72 6.73
N ASN A 102 0.25 12.50 7.34
CA ASN A 102 0.31 12.83 8.76
C ASN A 102 -0.89 12.19 9.43
N TRP A 103 -0.65 11.22 10.30
CA TRP A 103 -1.69 10.51 11.02
C TRP A 103 -2.35 11.42 12.06
N THR A 104 -3.68 11.42 12.12
CA THR A 104 -4.43 12.21 13.10
C THR A 104 -4.29 11.64 14.51
N HIS A 105 -4.20 10.31 14.61
CA HIS A 105 -4.08 9.56 15.84
C HIS A 105 -3.02 8.46 15.69
N PRO A 106 -2.54 7.85 16.79
CA PRO A 106 -1.74 6.64 16.71
C PRO A 106 -2.45 5.57 15.87
N GLN A 107 -1.69 4.90 15.01
CA GLN A 107 -2.23 3.94 14.06
C GLN A 107 -2.67 2.66 14.78
N ASN A 108 -3.73 2.06 14.28
CA ASN A 108 -4.21 0.76 14.69
C ASN A 108 -4.72 0.01 13.45
N TRP A 109 -3.96 -1.00 13.03
CA TRP A 109 -4.29 -1.82 11.87
C TRP A 109 -5.04 -3.11 12.24
N SER A 110 -5.61 -3.15 13.46
CA SER A 110 -6.59 -4.19 13.81
C SER A 110 -7.78 -4.17 12.87
N GLU A 111 -8.39 -5.32 12.73
CA GLU A 111 -9.60 -5.55 11.97
C GLU A 111 -10.67 -4.47 12.26
N GLY A 112 -11.08 -3.77 11.20
CA GLY A 112 -12.14 -2.77 11.20
C GLY A 112 -11.76 -1.39 11.75
N GLN A 113 -10.55 -1.20 12.29
CA GLN A 113 -10.13 0.08 12.87
C GLN A 113 -9.78 1.11 11.78
N ASN A 114 -10.32 2.32 11.92
CA ASN A 114 -10.04 3.42 11.00
C ASN A 114 -8.76 4.14 11.39
N ASN A 115 -7.90 4.36 10.40
CA ASN A 115 -6.70 5.16 10.50
C ASN A 115 -6.89 6.41 9.66
N ASP A 116 -7.19 7.52 10.32
CA ASP A 116 -7.41 8.82 9.67
C ASP A 116 -6.09 9.58 9.54
N PHE A 117 -5.92 10.24 8.40
CA PHE A 117 -4.70 11.00 8.09
C PHE A 117 -4.97 12.20 7.18
N GLU A 118 -4.06 13.16 7.22
CA GLU A 118 -3.93 14.20 6.20
C GLU A 118 -2.90 13.75 5.17
N TRP A 119 -3.21 13.94 3.89
CA TRP A 119 -2.32 13.59 2.79
C TRP A 119 -1.87 14.85 2.04
N LEU A 120 -0.57 15.12 2.14
CA LEU A 120 0.09 16.25 1.48
C LEU A 120 0.68 15.77 0.16
N ILE A 121 -0.09 15.91 -0.92
CA ILE A 121 0.33 15.52 -2.27
C ILE A 121 1.39 16.50 -2.75
N ASN A 122 2.60 16.00 -2.93
CA ASN A 122 3.73 16.80 -3.39
C ASN A 122 4.11 16.50 -4.84
N ARG A 123 3.72 15.37 -5.44
CA ARG A 123 4.04 15.06 -6.85
C ARG A 123 2.94 14.30 -7.57
N ASP A 124 2.80 14.61 -8.86
CA ASP A 124 2.03 13.85 -9.84
C ASP A 124 2.93 13.03 -10.79
N GLN A 125 2.30 12.32 -11.73
CA GLN A 125 2.98 11.54 -12.77
C GLN A 125 3.97 12.36 -13.62
N ASN A 126 3.73 13.66 -13.79
CA ASN A 126 4.58 14.58 -14.58
C ASN A 126 5.62 15.30 -13.72
N TRP A 127 5.81 14.86 -12.46
CA TRP A 127 6.71 15.50 -11.50
C TRP A 127 6.34 16.96 -11.20
N LYS A 128 5.08 17.35 -11.44
CA LYS A 128 4.57 18.65 -11.04
C LYS A 128 4.17 18.62 -9.56
N TYR A 129 4.57 19.66 -8.85
CA TYR A 129 4.13 19.90 -7.48
C TYR A 129 2.69 20.42 -7.51
N ILE A 130 1.77 19.65 -6.91
CA ILE A 130 0.35 20.02 -6.83
C ILE A 130 0.08 20.82 -5.53
N ASP A 131 0.93 20.67 -4.50
CA ASP A 131 0.80 21.27 -3.16
C ASP A 131 -0.65 21.24 -2.66
N LYS A 132 -1.26 20.05 -2.74
CA LYS A 132 -2.64 19.82 -2.34
C LYS A 132 -2.70 19.02 -1.06
N LYS A 133 -3.49 19.51 -0.12
CA LYS A 133 -3.82 18.82 1.12
C LYS A 133 -5.18 18.15 0.98
N LEU A 134 -5.23 16.86 1.26
CA LEU A 134 -6.43 16.03 1.28
C LEU A 134 -6.57 15.35 2.63
N THR A 135 -7.73 14.77 2.91
CA THR A 135 -7.94 13.90 4.07
C THR A 135 -8.18 12.48 3.60
N GLY A 136 -7.76 11.51 4.40
CA GLY A 136 -7.93 10.10 4.07
C GLY A 136 -8.24 9.26 5.30
N SER A 137 -8.87 8.12 5.04
CA SER A 137 -9.07 7.06 6.04
C SER A 137 -8.67 5.72 5.43
N ALA A 138 -7.92 4.92 6.17
CA ALA A 138 -7.55 3.57 5.79
C ALA A 138 -7.93 2.57 6.88
N LYS A 139 -8.45 1.40 6.49
CA LYS A 139 -8.69 0.28 7.40
C LYS A 139 -8.47 -1.06 6.72
N ILE A 140 -8.16 -2.07 7.52
CA ILE A 140 -8.19 -3.47 7.08
C ILE A 140 -9.51 -4.07 7.51
N LEU A 141 -10.22 -4.70 6.57
CA LEU A 141 -11.44 -5.44 6.84
C LEU A 141 -11.49 -6.68 5.94
N ASN A 142 -11.68 -7.86 6.54
CA ASN A 142 -11.64 -9.17 5.91
C ASN A 142 -10.36 -9.39 5.08
N GLY A 143 -9.21 -8.94 5.60
CA GLY A 143 -7.91 -9.03 4.93
C GLY A 143 -7.76 -8.13 3.69
N LYS A 144 -8.70 -7.20 3.47
CA LYS A 144 -8.66 -6.20 2.40
C LYS A 144 -8.42 -4.81 2.95
N LEU A 145 -7.67 -4.01 2.20
CA LEU A 145 -7.49 -2.59 2.49
C LEU A 145 -8.68 -1.81 1.92
N TYR A 146 -9.31 -1.02 2.77
CA TYR A 146 -10.29 -0.01 2.37
C TYR A 146 -9.61 1.35 2.51
N LEU A 147 -9.49 2.08 1.41
CA LEU A 147 -8.90 3.40 1.35
C LEU A 147 -9.91 4.39 0.79
N GLN A 148 -10.17 5.45 1.57
CA GLN A 148 -11.00 6.56 1.12
C GLN A 148 -10.20 7.86 1.23
N ILE A 149 -10.19 8.67 0.17
CA ILE A 149 -9.60 10.01 0.15
C ILE A 149 -10.68 11.03 -0.18
N LYS A 150 -10.70 12.12 0.59
CA LYS A 150 -11.64 13.22 0.46
C LYS A 150 -10.91 14.52 0.14
N ASP A 151 -11.57 15.31 -0.69
CA ASP A 151 -11.31 16.73 -0.86
C ASP A 151 -12.45 17.49 -0.21
N TYR A 152 -12.18 18.08 0.97
CA TYR A 152 -13.20 18.57 1.89
C TYR A 152 -14.24 17.49 2.23
N ASN A 153 -15.48 17.64 1.73
CA ASN A 153 -16.59 16.73 2.00
C ASN A 153 -16.83 15.71 0.87
N ASN A 154 -16.09 15.82 -0.24
CA ASN A 154 -16.30 14.99 -1.42
C ASN A 154 -15.30 13.84 -1.43
N VAL A 155 -15.80 12.60 -1.50
CA VAL A 155 -14.97 11.41 -1.73
C VAL A 155 -14.50 11.42 -3.17
N ILE A 156 -13.19 11.52 -3.37
CA ILE A 156 -12.56 11.54 -4.69
C ILE A 156 -11.88 10.22 -5.04
N ILE A 157 -11.46 9.46 -4.03
CA ILE A 157 -10.89 8.12 -4.19
C ILE A 157 -11.59 7.22 -3.18
N ASP A 158 -12.15 6.11 -3.66
CA ASP A 158 -12.74 5.06 -2.85
C ASP A 158 -12.31 3.71 -3.44
N ILE A 159 -11.53 2.97 -2.66
CA ILE A 159 -10.84 1.77 -3.13
C ILE A 159 -10.95 0.67 -2.09
N VAL A 160 -11.26 -0.53 -2.59
CA VAL A 160 -11.10 -1.79 -1.88
C VAL A 160 -10.01 -2.58 -2.60
N SER A 161 -8.97 -2.97 -1.87
CA SER A 161 -7.80 -3.65 -2.43
C SER A 161 -7.43 -4.91 -1.67
N GLN A 162 -6.86 -5.87 -2.39
CA GLN A 162 -6.26 -7.09 -1.84
C GLN A 162 -4.74 -6.97 -1.82
N TYR A 163 -4.10 -7.64 -0.86
CA TYR A 163 -2.65 -7.64 -0.78
C TYR A 163 -2.06 -8.39 -1.99
N ARG A 164 -1.01 -7.82 -2.58
CA ARG A 164 -0.25 -8.48 -3.64
C ARG A 164 0.68 -9.52 -3.02
N LYS A 165 0.49 -10.79 -3.36
CA LYS A 165 1.46 -11.85 -3.05
C LYS A 165 2.75 -11.59 -3.83
N TYR A 166 3.90 -11.58 -3.14
CA TYR A 166 5.20 -11.61 -3.81
C TYR A 166 5.25 -12.87 -4.69
N LYS A 167 5.59 -12.69 -5.97
CA LYS A 167 5.81 -13.77 -6.93
C LYS A 167 7.25 -14.25 -6.86
#